data_AF-A0A451APT0-F1
#
_entry.id   AF-A0A451APT0-F1
#
_cell.length_a   1.000
_cell.length_b   1.000
_cell.length_c   1.000
_cell.angle_alpha   90.00
_cell.angle_beta   90.00
_cell.angle_gamma   90.00
#
_symmetry.space_group_name_H-M   'P 1'
#
loop_
_entity.id
_entity.type
_entity.pdbx_description
1 polymer ?
#
loop_
_entity_poly.entity_id
_entity_poly.type
_entity_poly.pdbx_seq_one_letter_code
_entity_poly.pdbx_strand_id
1 'polypeptide(L)'
;MNVNNNRLPSILFIVFSLLWMGLVQADTTKNVFETDKSAPIYIYASQSGKKILKQGRHEDNPFASALIELLARHHLTFGEFSTGLVDLTLEKSRGFQQPDISASSILDVLGACTLQLLPKPASESRVALILAFSDYSGSNLPSLPGAKADMSRMADALVRAGFREVRKVLDPNNAEVESTMRAFAELSKKSDMAVLYTAGHGIEVEGNIYLIPGNYPFLQKNTMLDKRTIPLVRLGSALQASRANFIFYSGGRNNPFGAE
;
A
#
# COMPACT_ATOMS: atom_id res chain seq x y z
N MET A 1 -2.19 22.80 -21.08
CA MET A 1 -2.20 21.69 -22.05
C MET A 1 -2.96 20.55 -21.42
N ASN A 2 -3.98 20.09 -22.12
CA ASN A 2 -5.01 19.17 -21.63
C ASN A 2 -4.47 17.74 -21.61
N VAL A 3 -4.39 17.11 -20.43
CA VAL A 3 -4.12 15.67 -20.31
C VAL A 3 -5.36 15.03 -19.72
N ASN A 4 -5.92 14.07 -20.46
CA ASN A 4 -7.14 13.33 -20.17
C ASN A 4 -7.20 12.81 -18.72
N ASN A 5 -8.12 13.35 -17.92
CA ASN A 5 -8.56 12.77 -16.66
C ASN A 5 -9.54 11.61 -16.92
N ASN A 6 -9.03 10.52 -17.51
CA ASN A 6 -9.72 9.23 -17.48
C ASN A 6 -9.23 8.42 -16.28
N ARG A 7 -9.55 8.87 -15.06
CA ARG A 7 -9.47 8.01 -13.87
C ARG A 7 -10.87 7.46 -13.61
N LEU A 8 -11.01 6.14 -13.74
CA LEU A 8 -12.22 5.40 -13.41
C LEU A 8 -12.70 5.77 -11.99
N PRO A 9 -14.01 5.85 -11.72
CA PRO A 9 -14.51 5.96 -10.36
C PRO A 9 -13.92 4.84 -9.49
N SER A 10 -13.77 5.09 -8.18
CA SER A 10 -13.19 4.15 -7.20
C SER A 10 -13.57 2.71 -7.54
N ILE A 11 -12.58 1.84 -7.75
CA ILE A 11 -12.74 0.46 -8.26
C ILE A 11 -13.83 -0.31 -7.50
N LEU A 12 -14.03 0.02 -6.21
CA LEU A 12 -15.11 -0.49 -5.37
C LEU A 12 -16.51 -0.31 -5.99
N PHE A 13 -16.81 0.82 -6.63
CA PHE A 13 -18.07 1.07 -7.33
C PHE A 13 -18.23 0.21 -8.59
N ILE A 14 -17.14 -0.04 -9.32
CA ILE A 14 -17.20 -0.79 -10.58
C ILE A 14 -17.30 -2.30 -10.32
N VAL A 15 -16.59 -2.81 -9.32
CA VAL A 15 -16.69 -4.21 -8.90
C VAL A 15 -18.09 -4.51 -8.36
N PHE A 16 -18.70 -3.59 -7.60
CA PHE A 16 -20.09 -3.73 -7.13
C PHE A 16 -21.12 -3.73 -8.29
N SER A 17 -20.93 -2.89 -9.31
CA SER A 17 -21.81 -2.86 -10.49
C SER A 17 -21.65 -4.08 -11.41
N LEU A 18 -20.43 -4.59 -11.60
CA LEU A 18 -20.16 -5.75 -12.46
C LEU A 18 -20.55 -7.09 -11.83
N LEU A 19 -20.52 -7.21 -10.50
CA LEU A 19 -21.06 -8.39 -9.80
C LEU A 19 -22.59 -8.40 -9.79
N TRP A 20 -23.25 -7.24 -9.93
CA TRP A 20 -24.72 -7.13 -10.01
C TRP A 20 -25.26 -7.33 -11.44
N MET A 21 -24.48 -7.03 -12.48
CA MET A 21 -24.83 -7.28 -13.88
C MET A 21 -24.14 -8.56 -14.37
N GLY A 22 -24.85 -9.69 -14.31
CA GLY A 22 -24.34 -10.98 -14.75
C GLY A 22 -23.77 -10.96 -16.18
N LEU A 23 -22.54 -11.45 -16.30
CA LEU A 23 -21.82 -11.90 -17.51
C LEU A 23 -21.69 -10.91 -18.68
N VAL A 24 -20.43 -10.64 -19.05
CA VAL A 24 -20.03 -10.53 -20.46
C VAL A 24 -18.91 -11.53 -20.70
N GLN A 25 -19.18 -12.53 -21.56
CA GLN A 25 -18.15 -13.39 -22.13
C GLN A 25 -17.23 -12.54 -23.02
N ALA A 26 -15.93 -12.53 -22.73
CA ALA A 26 -14.94 -11.94 -23.62
C ALA A 26 -14.37 -13.03 -24.54
N ASP A 27 -14.52 -12.79 -25.83
CA ASP A 27 -14.06 -13.59 -26.96
C ASP A 27 -12.53 -13.79 -26.91
N THR A 28 -12.10 -15.05 -26.81
CA THR A 28 -10.71 -15.49 -26.69
C THR A 28 -10.03 -15.63 -28.04
N THR A 29 -9.89 -14.56 -28.82
CA THR A 29 -8.89 -14.53 -29.91
C THR A 29 -8.41 -13.11 -30.21
N LYS A 30 -7.28 -12.72 -29.62
CA LYS A 30 -6.27 -11.85 -30.25
C LYS A 30 -5.05 -11.73 -29.33
N ASN A 31 -3.89 -12.04 -29.89
CA ASN A 31 -2.55 -11.96 -29.31
C ASN A 31 -2.40 -10.74 -28.38
N VAL A 32 -2.33 -10.98 -27.08
CA VAL A 32 -1.86 -10.00 -26.11
C VAL A 32 -0.43 -10.41 -25.75
N PHE A 33 0.48 -9.50 -26.05
CA PHE A 33 1.87 -9.51 -25.67
C PHE A 33 2.10 -10.16 -24.29
N GLU A 34 3.06 -11.09 -24.26
CA GLU A 34 3.85 -11.55 -23.12
C GLU A 34 3.56 -10.76 -21.81
N THR A 35 2.69 -11.29 -20.93
CA THR A 35 2.32 -10.61 -19.68
C THR A 35 3.47 -10.71 -18.68
N ASP A 36 4.41 -9.78 -18.78
CA ASP A 36 5.59 -9.66 -17.92
C ASP A 36 5.18 -9.10 -16.53
N LYS A 37 4.80 -10.00 -15.63
CA LYS A 37 4.54 -9.81 -14.17
C LYS A 37 3.27 -9.05 -13.78
N SER A 38 2.66 -9.47 -12.65
CA SER A 38 1.47 -8.82 -12.10
C SER A 38 1.79 -7.39 -11.62
N ALA A 39 1.06 -6.39 -12.11
CA ALA A 39 1.22 -5.01 -11.64
C ALA A 39 0.87 -4.88 -10.14
N PRO A 40 1.52 -3.98 -9.38
CA PRO A 40 1.20 -3.79 -7.98
C PRO A 40 -0.20 -3.22 -7.77
N ILE A 41 -0.94 -3.80 -6.82
CA ILE A 41 -2.20 -3.23 -6.30
C ILE A 41 -1.85 -2.35 -5.09
N TYR A 42 -2.21 -1.07 -5.19
CA TYR A 42 -1.99 -0.07 -4.16
C TYR A 42 -3.19 0.03 -3.24
N ILE A 43 -2.93 -0.03 -1.94
CA ILE A 43 -3.94 -0.01 -0.90
C ILE A 43 -3.54 1.07 0.10
N TYR A 44 -4.39 2.07 0.24
CA TYR A 44 -4.15 3.27 1.02
C TYR A 44 -5.00 3.24 2.29
N ALA A 45 -4.40 3.66 3.39
CA ALA A 45 -5.06 3.84 4.68
C ALA A 45 -6.13 4.95 4.68
N SER A 46 -6.11 5.87 3.71
CA SER A 46 -7.08 6.95 3.60
C SER A 46 -7.42 7.24 2.14
N GLN A 47 -8.55 7.90 1.93
CA GLN A 47 -8.91 8.52 0.65
C GLN A 47 -8.00 9.70 0.29
N SER A 48 -8.01 10.08 -0.99
CA SER A 48 -7.30 11.26 -1.49
C SER A 48 -7.63 12.53 -0.71
N GLY A 49 -6.62 13.32 -0.38
CA GLY A 49 -6.77 14.57 0.36
C GLY A 49 -7.13 14.43 1.84
N LYS A 50 -7.38 13.22 2.35
CA LYS A 50 -7.78 13.00 3.75
C LYS A 50 -6.59 12.83 4.68
N LYS A 51 -6.73 13.35 5.90
CA LYS A 51 -5.84 13.05 7.02
C LYS A 51 -6.23 11.70 7.63
N ILE A 52 -5.27 10.98 8.18
CA ILE A 52 -5.55 9.96 9.20
C ILE A 52 -5.57 10.64 10.58
N LEU A 53 -6.27 10.06 11.57
CA LEU A 53 -6.28 10.62 12.93
C LEU A 53 -4.84 10.81 13.42
N LYS A 54 -4.59 11.94 14.09
CA LYS A 54 -3.38 12.09 14.90
C LYS A 54 -3.51 11.11 16.07
N GLN A 55 -3.01 9.91 15.88
CA GLN A 55 -2.94 8.90 16.94
C GLN A 55 -2.22 9.53 18.13
N GLY A 56 -2.82 9.44 19.31
CA GLY A 56 -2.13 9.78 20.55
C GLY A 56 -0.82 9.00 20.69
N ARG A 57 0.01 9.33 21.67
CA ARG A 57 1.34 8.70 21.91
C ARG A 57 1.33 7.15 21.95
N HIS A 58 0.16 6.50 22.07
CA HIS A 58 -0.02 5.06 22.26
C HIS A 58 -1.17 4.42 21.44
N GLU A 59 -1.79 5.13 20.48
CA GLU A 59 -2.93 4.55 19.74
C GLU A 59 -2.47 3.79 18.49
N ASP A 60 -2.85 2.51 18.40
CA ASP A 60 -2.62 1.67 17.23
C ASP A 60 -3.33 2.26 15.99
N ASN A 61 -2.73 2.14 14.80
CA ASN A 61 -3.39 2.57 13.58
C ASN A 61 -4.57 1.65 13.23
N PRO A 62 -5.80 2.16 13.04
CA PRO A 62 -6.97 1.34 12.71
C PRO A 62 -6.77 0.50 11.44
N PHE A 63 -6.14 1.08 10.41
CA PHE A 63 -5.84 0.37 9.17
C PHE A 63 -4.79 -0.73 9.38
N ALA A 64 -3.72 -0.46 10.12
CA ALA A 64 -2.71 -1.48 10.44
C ALA A 64 -3.33 -2.61 11.28
N SER A 65 -4.17 -2.28 12.24
CA SER A 65 -4.89 -3.24 13.07
C SER A 65 -5.86 -4.10 12.28
N ALA A 66 -6.60 -3.52 11.33
CA ALA A 66 -7.47 -4.26 10.42
C ALA A 66 -6.67 -5.24 9.54
N LEU A 67 -5.55 -4.79 8.96
CA LEU A 67 -4.66 -5.66 8.19
C LEU A 67 -4.15 -6.85 9.01
N ILE A 68 -3.67 -6.59 10.24
CA ILE A 68 -3.15 -7.64 11.13
C ILE A 68 -4.23 -8.65 11.48
N GLU A 69 -5.45 -8.18 11.76
CA GLU A 69 -6.58 -9.05 12.09
C GLU A 69 -7.00 -9.93 10.91
N LEU A 70 -7.01 -9.39 9.69
CA LEU A 70 -7.28 -10.17 8.49
C LEU A 70 -6.20 -11.24 8.27
N LEU A 71 -4.93 -10.89 8.45
CA LEU A 71 -3.80 -11.82 8.31
C LEU A 71 -3.81 -12.95 9.36
N ALA A 72 -4.59 -12.82 10.44
CA ALA A 72 -4.76 -13.85 11.45
C ALA A 72 -5.85 -14.89 11.10
N ARG A 73 -6.61 -14.69 10.01
CA ARG A 73 -7.67 -15.62 9.60
C ARG A 73 -7.10 -16.94 9.05
N HIS A 74 -7.85 -18.03 9.21
CA HIS A 74 -7.45 -19.34 8.68
C HIS A 74 -7.66 -19.46 7.16
N HIS A 75 -8.73 -18.86 6.65
CA HIS A 75 -9.04 -18.79 5.23
C HIS A 75 -9.28 -17.34 4.85
N LEU A 76 -8.69 -16.92 3.73
CA LEU A 76 -8.83 -15.57 3.23
C LEU A 76 -8.50 -15.54 1.74
N THR A 77 -9.47 -15.14 0.94
CA THR A 77 -9.25 -14.70 -0.45
C THR A 77 -8.96 -13.20 -0.49
N PHE A 78 -8.41 -12.69 -1.59
CA PHE A 78 -8.21 -11.25 -1.75
C PHE A 78 -9.53 -10.47 -1.80
N GLY A 79 -10.60 -11.03 -2.38
CA GLY A 79 -11.92 -10.41 -2.36
C GLY A 79 -12.42 -10.18 -0.93
N GLU A 80 -12.40 -11.24 -0.10
CA GLU A 80 -12.76 -11.14 1.33
C GLU A 80 -11.83 -10.20 2.10
N PHE A 81 -10.54 -10.21 1.78
CA PHE A 81 -9.56 -9.30 2.36
C PHE A 81 -9.88 -7.83 2.02
N SER A 82 -10.15 -7.51 0.76
CA SER A 82 -10.41 -6.14 0.33
C SER A 82 -11.66 -5.56 0.99
N THR A 83 -12.75 -6.33 1.06
CA THR A 83 -13.99 -5.92 1.74
C THR A 83 -13.79 -5.83 3.24
N GLY A 84 -13.22 -6.88 3.85
CA GLY A 84 -12.97 -6.91 5.28
C GLY A 84 -12.01 -5.82 5.75
N LEU A 85 -11.07 -5.38 4.90
CA LEU A 85 -10.16 -4.29 5.22
C LEU A 85 -10.88 -2.95 5.32
N VAL A 86 -11.81 -2.69 4.41
CA VAL A 86 -12.65 -1.48 4.46
C VAL A 86 -13.51 -1.50 5.72
N ASP A 87 -14.24 -2.60 5.95
CA ASP A 87 -15.18 -2.73 7.05
C ASP A 87 -14.49 -2.61 8.41
N LEU A 88 -13.41 -3.37 8.63
CA LEU A 88 -12.67 -3.36 9.89
C LEU A 88 -11.97 -2.02 10.13
N THR A 89 -11.47 -1.35 9.08
CA THR A 89 -10.85 -0.03 9.26
C THR A 89 -11.90 1.01 9.64
N LEU A 90 -13.08 0.99 9.01
CA LEU A 90 -14.19 1.86 9.36
C LEU A 90 -14.65 1.61 10.79
N GLU A 91 -14.83 0.35 11.19
CA GLU A 91 -15.21 -0.02 12.55
C GLU A 91 -14.19 0.46 13.59
N LYS A 92 -12.92 0.10 13.41
CA LYS A 92 -11.83 0.45 14.36
C LYS A 92 -11.57 1.95 14.44
N SER A 93 -11.84 2.68 13.36
CA SER A 93 -11.71 4.14 13.31
C SER A 93 -12.99 4.90 13.67
N ARG A 94 -14.08 4.20 14.01
CA ARG A 94 -15.42 4.79 14.23
C ARG A 94 -15.88 5.66 13.06
N GLY A 95 -15.61 5.19 11.85
CA GLY A 95 -15.99 5.84 10.59
C GLY A 95 -15.05 6.95 10.13
N PHE A 96 -13.96 7.26 10.85
CA PHE A 96 -13.05 8.34 10.47
C PHE A 96 -12.14 7.97 9.29
N GLN A 97 -11.68 6.72 9.26
CA GLN A 97 -10.66 6.26 8.33
C GLN A 97 -11.29 5.32 7.32
N GLN A 98 -11.27 5.73 6.05
CA GLN A 98 -11.77 4.94 4.94
C GLN A 98 -10.62 4.57 3.99
N PRO A 99 -10.27 3.27 3.88
CA PRO A 99 -9.26 2.80 2.95
C PRO A 99 -9.65 3.04 1.49
N ASP A 100 -8.65 3.11 0.63
CA ASP A 100 -8.80 3.25 -0.82
C ASP A 100 -7.93 2.21 -1.53
N ILE A 101 -8.38 1.67 -2.66
CA ILE A 101 -7.68 0.65 -3.44
C ILE A 101 -7.56 1.13 -4.89
N SER A 102 -6.33 1.10 -5.42
CA SER A 102 -6.00 1.51 -6.78
C SER A 102 -5.17 0.43 -7.47
N ALA A 103 -5.52 0.14 -8.72
CA ALA A 103 -4.81 -0.79 -9.58
C ALA A 103 -4.69 -0.22 -10.99
N SER A 104 -3.78 -0.79 -11.80
CA SER A 104 -3.52 -0.32 -13.17
C SER A 104 -4.65 -0.71 -14.13
N SER A 105 -5.30 -1.85 -13.90
CA SER A 105 -6.43 -2.34 -14.67
C SER A 105 -7.50 -2.94 -13.76
N ILE A 106 -8.76 -2.88 -14.20
CA ILE A 106 -9.85 -3.62 -13.56
C ILE A 106 -9.63 -5.14 -13.62
N LEU A 107 -8.95 -5.62 -14.66
CA LEU A 107 -8.59 -7.03 -14.78
C LEU A 107 -7.62 -7.47 -13.69
N ASP A 108 -6.72 -6.59 -13.23
CA ASP A 108 -5.81 -6.90 -12.13
C ASP A 108 -6.59 -7.14 -10.84
N VAL A 109 -7.64 -6.34 -10.60
CA VAL A 109 -8.49 -6.45 -9.42
C VAL A 109 -9.37 -7.70 -9.51
N LEU A 110 -10.05 -7.90 -10.64
CA LEU A 110 -10.92 -9.06 -10.84
C LEU A 110 -10.14 -10.37 -10.81
N GLY A 111 -8.96 -10.41 -11.43
CA GLY A 111 -8.04 -11.54 -11.37
C GLY A 111 -7.52 -11.79 -9.95
N ALA A 112 -7.34 -10.74 -9.16
CA ALA A 112 -6.97 -10.87 -7.76
C ALA A 112 -8.15 -11.34 -6.88
N CYS A 113 -9.42 -11.03 -7.16
CA CYS A 113 -10.53 -11.34 -6.25
C CYS A 113 -10.60 -12.80 -5.77
N THR A 114 -10.29 -13.77 -6.64
CA THR A 114 -10.28 -15.21 -6.33
C THR A 114 -8.93 -15.72 -5.83
N LEU A 115 -7.93 -14.84 -5.73
CA LEU A 115 -6.59 -15.16 -5.24
C LEU A 115 -6.67 -15.62 -3.78
N GLN A 116 -6.28 -16.88 -3.54
CA GLN A 116 -6.13 -17.38 -2.17
C GLN A 116 -4.94 -16.69 -1.50
N LEU A 117 -5.19 -15.98 -0.39
CA LEU A 117 -4.17 -15.39 0.47
C LEU A 117 -3.84 -16.31 1.66
N LEU A 118 -4.85 -16.91 2.30
CA LEU A 118 -4.67 -17.84 3.42
C LEU A 118 -5.57 -19.06 3.27
N PRO A 119 -5.10 -20.29 3.58
CA PRO A 119 -3.72 -20.61 3.93
C PRO A 119 -2.77 -20.43 2.74
N LYS A 120 -1.48 -20.24 3.03
CA LYS A 120 -0.45 -20.18 1.99
C LYS A 120 -0.26 -21.57 1.36
N PRO A 121 -0.30 -21.72 0.02
CA PRO A 121 0.11 -22.96 -0.64
C PRO A 121 1.55 -23.35 -0.28
N ALA A 122 1.83 -24.64 -0.10
CA ALA A 122 3.13 -25.10 0.38
C ALA A 122 4.30 -24.65 -0.52
N SER A 123 4.11 -24.71 -1.84
CA SER A 123 5.08 -24.31 -2.86
C SER A 123 5.23 -22.80 -3.06
N GLU A 124 4.31 -21.98 -2.53
CA GLU A 124 4.31 -20.54 -2.78
C GLU A 124 5.39 -19.82 -1.95
N SER A 125 6.22 -19.02 -2.60
CA SER A 125 7.24 -18.17 -1.98
C SER A 125 6.70 -16.75 -1.76
N ARG A 126 6.86 -16.24 -0.53
CA ARG A 126 6.34 -14.94 -0.11
C ARG A 126 7.42 -14.10 0.57
N VAL A 127 7.60 -12.87 0.11
CA VAL A 127 8.56 -11.91 0.68
C VAL A 127 7.88 -10.59 1.02
N ALA A 128 8.34 -9.93 2.07
CA ALA A 128 7.80 -8.64 2.48
C ALA A 128 8.88 -7.63 2.83
N LEU A 129 8.61 -6.37 2.52
CA LEU A 129 9.38 -5.22 2.96
C LEU A 129 8.47 -4.29 3.77
N ILE A 130 8.97 -3.83 4.91
CA ILE A 130 8.29 -2.90 5.78
C ILE A 130 9.20 -1.68 5.96
N LEU A 131 8.73 -0.52 5.52
CA LEU A 131 9.38 0.78 5.73
C LEU A 131 8.57 1.58 6.74
N ALA A 132 9.18 2.06 7.81
CA ALA A 132 8.49 2.89 8.79
C ALA A 132 9.25 4.20 9.00
N PHE A 133 8.56 5.32 8.85
CA PHE A 133 9.05 6.66 9.16
C PHE A 133 8.30 7.15 10.40
N SER A 134 9.01 7.19 11.52
CA SER A 134 8.52 7.40 12.87
C SER A 134 9.18 8.61 13.51
N ASP A 135 10.51 8.74 13.41
CA ASP A 135 11.24 9.87 13.96
C ASP A 135 11.25 11.05 12.97
N TYR A 136 10.59 12.12 13.38
CA TYR A 136 10.55 13.37 12.63
C TYR A 136 11.21 14.51 13.40
N SER A 137 11.97 14.24 14.47
CA SER A 137 12.65 15.26 15.27
C SER A 137 13.60 16.15 14.46
N GLY A 138 14.17 15.62 13.38
CA GLY A 138 14.99 16.36 12.41
C GLY A 138 14.21 17.18 11.38
N SER A 139 12.88 17.19 11.47
CA SER A 139 11.97 17.97 10.64
C SER A 139 10.96 18.71 11.53
N ASN A 140 10.32 19.75 11.02
CA ASN A 140 9.27 20.45 11.80
C ASN A 140 7.92 19.70 11.78
N LEU A 141 7.95 18.37 11.71
CA LEU A 141 6.77 17.50 11.69
C LEU A 141 6.61 16.75 13.02
N PRO A 142 5.37 16.48 13.47
CA PRO A 142 5.14 15.62 14.61
C PRO A 142 5.67 14.21 14.35
N SER A 143 6.45 13.67 15.30
CA SER A 143 6.89 12.27 15.24
C SER A 143 5.71 11.29 15.38
N LEU A 144 5.85 10.10 14.78
CA LEU A 144 4.83 9.05 14.68
C LEU A 144 5.31 7.76 15.35
N PRO A 145 5.43 7.70 16.69
CA PRO A 145 5.89 6.49 17.38
C PRO A 145 5.02 5.25 17.07
N GLY A 146 3.75 5.45 16.73
CA GLY A 146 2.85 4.39 16.26
C GLY A 146 3.36 3.67 15.00
N ALA A 147 4.05 4.35 14.08
CA ALA A 147 4.60 3.72 12.87
C ALA A 147 5.66 2.65 13.20
N LYS A 148 6.50 2.89 14.22
CA LYS A 148 7.46 1.90 14.73
C LYS A 148 6.77 0.71 15.41
N ALA A 149 5.69 0.97 16.16
CA ALA A 149 4.91 -0.07 16.80
C ALA A 149 4.20 -0.96 15.76
N ASP A 150 3.54 -0.34 14.78
CA ASP A 150 2.86 -1.01 13.68
C ASP A 150 3.82 -1.83 12.83
N MET A 151 5.02 -1.32 12.54
CA MET A 151 6.07 -2.07 11.83
C MET A 151 6.36 -3.42 12.48
N SER A 152 6.45 -3.44 13.81
CA SER A 152 6.74 -4.66 14.57
C SER A 152 5.56 -5.63 14.53
N ARG A 153 4.35 -5.15 14.81
CA ARG A 153 3.13 -5.96 14.77
C ARG A 153 2.84 -6.53 13.38
N MET A 154 3.05 -5.73 12.34
CA MET A 154 2.84 -6.11 10.95
C MET A 154 3.84 -7.19 10.52
N ALA A 155 5.10 -7.07 10.92
CA ALA A 155 6.10 -8.11 10.63
C ALA A 155 5.69 -9.46 11.22
N ASP A 156 5.28 -9.47 12.47
CA ASP A 156 4.85 -10.71 13.13
C ASP A 156 3.61 -11.31 12.47
N ALA A 157 2.66 -10.47 12.03
CA ALA A 157 1.48 -10.90 11.30
C ALA A 157 1.83 -11.50 9.93
N LEU A 158 2.75 -10.87 9.18
CA LEU A 158 3.22 -11.39 7.89
C LEU A 158 3.97 -12.71 8.04
N VAL A 159 4.81 -12.86 9.07
CA VAL A 159 5.48 -14.13 9.37
C VAL A 159 4.45 -15.23 9.63
N ARG A 160 3.43 -14.97 10.45
CA ARG A 160 2.33 -15.92 10.69
C ARG A 160 1.53 -16.24 9.42
N ALA A 161 1.37 -15.27 8.53
CA ALA A 161 0.74 -15.44 7.21
C ALA A 161 1.63 -16.15 6.17
N GLY A 162 2.81 -16.64 6.58
CA GLY A 162 3.68 -17.48 5.75
C GLY A 162 4.71 -16.72 4.90
N PHE A 163 4.93 -15.43 5.17
CA PHE A 163 6.05 -14.68 4.60
C PHE A 163 7.35 -15.09 5.30
N ARG A 164 8.24 -15.76 4.56
CA ARG A 164 9.48 -16.32 5.14
C ARG A 164 10.60 -15.29 5.26
N GLU A 165 10.60 -14.28 4.41
CA GLU A 165 11.55 -13.18 4.47
C GLU A 165 10.79 -11.85 4.62
N VAL A 166 10.83 -11.30 5.84
CA VAL A 166 10.21 -10.01 6.17
C VAL A 166 11.32 -9.05 6.58
N ARG A 167 11.65 -8.10 5.69
CA ARG A 167 12.65 -7.06 5.95
C ARG A 167 11.99 -5.84 6.57
N LYS A 168 12.56 -5.31 7.65
CA LYS A 168 12.12 -4.08 8.32
C LYS A 168 13.20 -3.03 8.21
N VAL A 169 12.83 -1.81 7.84
CA VAL A 169 13.72 -0.64 7.87
C VAL A 169 12.99 0.51 8.55
N LEU A 170 13.56 0.98 9.65
CA LEU A 170 13.02 2.05 10.48
C LEU A 170 13.80 3.34 10.24
N ASP A 171 13.08 4.43 10.03
CA ASP A 171 13.59 5.78 9.79
C ASP A 171 14.67 5.88 8.70
N PRO A 172 14.53 5.18 7.54
CA PRO A 172 15.56 5.23 6.51
C PRO A 172 15.67 6.61 5.87
N ASN A 173 16.90 6.98 5.50
CA ASN A 173 17.11 8.08 4.57
C ASN A 173 16.90 7.64 3.10
N ASN A 174 16.94 8.58 2.16
CA ASN A 174 16.70 8.30 0.73
C ASN A 174 17.68 7.27 0.14
N ALA A 175 18.96 7.31 0.52
CA ALA A 175 19.97 6.37 0.02
C ALA A 175 19.72 4.96 0.56
N GLU A 176 19.33 4.85 1.82
CA GLU A 176 18.92 3.58 2.44
C GLU A 176 17.67 3.02 1.77
N VAL A 177 16.66 3.85 1.48
CA VAL A 177 15.49 3.40 0.73
C VAL A 177 15.88 2.91 -0.65
N GLU A 178 16.65 3.68 -1.43
CA GLU A 178 17.06 3.26 -2.78
C GLU A 178 17.85 1.94 -2.77
N SER A 179 18.78 1.76 -1.83
CA SER A 179 19.52 0.50 -1.70
C SER A 179 18.63 -0.67 -1.27
N THR A 180 17.71 -0.42 -0.33
CA THR A 180 16.72 -1.40 0.14
C THR A 180 15.78 -1.82 -0.98
N MET A 181 15.28 -0.88 -1.77
CA MET A 181 14.38 -1.15 -2.89
C MET A 181 15.07 -1.99 -3.96
N ARG A 182 16.33 -1.68 -4.30
CA ARG A 182 17.11 -2.51 -5.24
C ARG A 182 17.27 -3.94 -4.72
N ALA A 183 17.64 -4.11 -3.46
CA ALA A 183 17.81 -5.44 -2.87
C ALA A 183 16.48 -6.20 -2.78
N PHE A 184 15.39 -5.52 -2.46
CA PHE A 184 14.06 -6.13 -2.39
C PHE A 184 13.51 -6.51 -3.76
N ALA A 185 13.80 -5.73 -4.81
CA ALA A 185 13.42 -6.07 -6.17
C ALA A 185 14.00 -7.43 -6.62
N GLU A 186 15.26 -7.71 -6.27
CA GLU A 186 15.90 -8.99 -6.60
C GLU A 186 15.28 -10.19 -5.85
N LEU A 187 14.78 -9.98 -4.63
CA LEU A 187 14.01 -11.01 -3.92
C LEU A 187 12.62 -11.20 -4.54
N SER A 188 11.95 -10.08 -4.80
CA SER A 188 10.59 -10.06 -5.32
C SER A 188 10.52 -10.79 -6.66
N LYS A 189 11.49 -10.57 -7.56
CA LYS A 189 11.62 -11.29 -8.85
C LYS A 189 11.67 -12.81 -8.71
N LYS A 190 12.15 -13.34 -7.59
CA LYS A 190 12.30 -14.77 -7.31
C LYS A 190 11.15 -15.33 -6.48
N SER A 191 10.12 -14.52 -6.24
CA SER A 191 9.01 -14.84 -5.34
C SER A 191 7.68 -14.88 -6.10
N ASP A 192 6.73 -15.64 -5.58
CA ASP A 192 5.37 -15.69 -6.12
C ASP A 192 4.53 -14.50 -5.67
N MET A 193 4.71 -14.08 -4.42
CA MET A 193 4.03 -12.91 -3.86
C MET A 193 5.00 -11.99 -3.13
N ALA A 194 4.85 -10.68 -3.37
CA ALA A 194 5.58 -9.67 -2.63
C ALA A 194 4.64 -8.63 -2.03
N VAL A 195 4.93 -8.25 -0.79
CA VAL A 195 4.22 -7.21 -0.05
C VAL A 195 5.19 -6.09 0.31
N LEU A 196 4.78 -4.85 0.12
CA LEU A 196 5.44 -3.69 0.70
C LEU A 196 4.46 -2.98 1.63
N TYR A 197 4.78 -2.87 2.92
CA TYR A 197 4.06 -2.02 3.86
C TYR A 197 4.90 -0.78 4.15
N THR A 198 4.31 0.40 4.06
CA THR A 198 4.98 1.64 4.44
C THR A 198 4.09 2.51 5.31
N ALA A 199 4.62 2.99 6.43
CA ALA A 199 3.93 3.87 7.38
C ALA A 199 4.74 5.13 7.63
N GLY A 200 4.07 6.29 7.68
CA GLY A 200 4.72 7.57 7.89
C GLY A 200 3.91 8.74 7.38
N HIS A 201 4.48 9.94 7.44
CA HIS A 201 3.93 11.11 6.78
C HIS A 201 4.11 10.99 5.26
N GLY A 202 3.08 11.41 4.53
CA GLY A 202 3.13 11.59 3.10
C GLY A 202 2.25 12.75 2.68
N ILE A 203 2.50 13.21 1.47
CA ILE A 203 1.82 14.35 0.86
C ILE A 203 1.33 13.88 -0.50
N GLU A 204 0.07 14.19 -0.82
CA GLU A 204 -0.47 13.94 -2.14
C GLU A 204 -0.43 15.22 -2.99
N VAL A 205 0.20 15.14 -4.15
CA VAL A 205 0.24 16.20 -5.16
C VAL A 205 -0.20 15.61 -6.48
N GLU A 206 -1.25 16.17 -7.08
CA GLU A 206 -1.83 15.70 -8.36
C GLU A 206 -2.12 14.19 -8.38
N GLY A 207 -2.58 13.64 -7.25
CA GLY A 207 -2.90 12.21 -7.15
C GLY A 207 -1.68 11.31 -6.92
N ASN A 208 -0.47 11.86 -6.80
CA ASN A 208 0.76 11.13 -6.51
C ASN A 208 1.14 11.32 -5.04
N ILE A 209 1.45 10.21 -4.36
CA ILE A 209 1.85 10.23 -2.95
C ILE A 209 3.37 10.29 -2.85
N TYR A 210 3.86 11.24 -2.07
CA TYR A 210 5.28 11.44 -1.75
C TYR A 210 5.49 11.20 -0.26
N LEU A 211 6.25 10.15 0.08
CA LEU A 211 6.61 9.87 1.46
C LEU A 211 7.64 10.87 1.94
N ILE A 212 7.47 11.34 3.18
CA ILE A 212 8.32 12.34 3.81
C ILE A 212 9.31 11.64 4.75
N PRO A 213 10.62 11.66 4.45
CA PRO A 213 11.65 11.19 5.37
C PRO A 213 11.77 12.10 6.61
N GLY A 214 12.30 11.55 7.72
CA GLY A 214 12.41 12.27 8.99
C GLY A 214 13.26 13.55 8.98
N ASN A 215 14.10 13.73 7.95
CA ASN A 215 14.97 14.90 7.76
C ASN A 215 14.47 15.86 6.66
N TYR A 216 13.21 15.76 6.25
CA TYR A 216 12.63 16.65 5.24
C TYR A 216 12.60 18.11 5.73
N PRO A 217 13.10 19.08 4.95
CA PRO A 217 13.10 20.50 5.34
C PRO A 217 11.70 21.11 5.17
N PHE A 218 10.76 20.77 6.07
CA PHE A 218 9.33 21.09 5.93
C PHE A 218 9.01 22.59 5.74
N LEU A 219 9.86 23.48 6.25
CA LEU A 219 9.73 24.94 6.05
C LEU A 219 9.86 25.37 4.59
N GLN A 220 10.51 24.56 3.74
CA GLN A 220 10.70 24.84 2.31
C GLN A 220 9.48 24.41 1.47
N LYS A 221 8.39 23.95 2.10
CA LYS A 221 7.12 23.59 1.46
C LYS A 221 7.31 22.64 0.26
N ASN A 222 6.70 22.94 -0.89
CA ASN A 222 6.72 22.11 -2.10
C ASN A 222 8.07 22.14 -2.84
N THR A 223 8.94 23.13 -2.59
CA THR A 223 10.16 23.36 -3.39
C THR A 223 11.19 22.22 -3.31
N MET A 224 11.07 21.35 -2.30
CA MET A 224 11.98 20.23 -2.06
C MET A 224 11.33 18.87 -2.27
N LEU A 225 10.06 18.81 -2.72
CA LEU A 225 9.34 17.54 -2.89
C LEU A 225 10.12 16.57 -3.79
N ASP A 226 10.41 16.97 -5.02
CA ASP A 226 11.10 16.11 -6.00
C ASP A 226 12.51 15.67 -5.58
N LYS A 227 13.15 16.42 -4.68
CA LYS A 227 14.55 16.21 -4.29
C LYS A 227 14.70 15.45 -2.98
N ARG A 228 13.71 15.52 -2.08
CA ARG A 228 13.85 15.08 -0.68
C ARG A 228 12.76 14.11 -0.25
N THR A 229 11.76 13.86 -1.07
CA THR A 229 10.72 12.86 -0.78
C THR A 229 10.94 11.59 -1.58
N ILE A 230 10.10 10.60 -1.32
CA ILE A 230 10.14 9.30 -1.98
C ILE A 230 8.77 9.05 -2.60
N PRO A 231 8.63 9.11 -3.94
CA PRO A 231 7.37 8.81 -4.60
C PRO A 231 6.92 7.37 -4.26
N LEU A 232 5.68 7.18 -3.82
CA LEU A 232 5.16 5.86 -3.47
C LEU A 232 5.19 4.89 -4.66
N VAL A 233 4.99 5.42 -5.88
CA VAL A 233 5.12 4.66 -7.13
C VAL A 233 6.53 4.08 -7.31
N ARG A 234 7.56 4.77 -6.82
CA ARG A 234 8.94 4.27 -6.84
C ARG A 234 9.08 3.04 -5.95
N LEU A 235 8.43 3.01 -4.79
CA LEU A 235 8.41 1.83 -3.93
C LEU A 235 7.71 0.65 -4.63
N GLY A 236 6.57 0.91 -5.28
CA GLY A 236 5.84 -0.13 -6.01
C GLY A 236 6.65 -0.75 -7.15
N SER A 237 7.58 -0.02 -7.78
CA SER A 237 8.43 -0.54 -8.86
C SER A 237 9.38 -1.69 -8.46
N ALA A 238 9.62 -1.88 -7.17
CA ALA A 238 10.41 -3.01 -6.69
C ALA A 238 9.57 -4.28 -6.49
N LEU A 239 8.24 -4.18 -6.51
CA LEU A 239 7.36 -5.34 -6.42
C LEU A 239 7.25 -5.98 -7.81
N GLN A 240 7.97 -7.08 -7.99
CA GLN A 240 8.15 -7.81 -9.25
C GLN A 240 7.91 -9.32 -9.08
N ALA A 241 7.10 -9.71 -8.09
CA ALA A 241 6.71 -11.10 -7.91
C ALA A 241 5.85 -11.59 -9.07
N SER A 242 5.89 -12.89 -9.33
CA SER A 242 5.28 -13.49 -10.52
C SER A 242 3.75 -13.52 -10.47
N ARG A 243 3.16 -13.64 -9.27
CA ARG A 243 1.72 -13.90 -9.10
C ARG A 243 0.95 -12.74 -8.51
N ALA A 244 1.49 -12.08 -7.48
CA ALA A 244 0.81 -10.97 -6.82
C ALA A 244 1.77 -9.98 -6.15
N ASN A 245 1.48 -8.70 -6.32
CA ASN A 245 2.25 -7.59 -5.77
C ASN A 245 1.30 -6.63 -5.04
N PHE A 246 1.51 -6.42 -3.74
CA PHE A 246 0.67 -5.52 -2.93
C PHE A 246 1.53 -4.45 -2.25
N ILE A 247 1.04 -3.21 -2.29
CA ILE A 247 1.63 -2.11 -1.52
C ILE A 247 0.59 -1.48 -0.61
N PHE A 248 0.90 -1.42 0.68
CA PHE A 248 0.06 -0.86 1.72
C PHE A 248 0.69 0.45 2.21
N TYR A 249 0.03 1.58 1.96
CA TYR A 249 0.44 2.87 2.49
C TYR A 249 -0.40 3.26 3.70
N SER A 250 0.21 3.20 4.88
CA SER A 250 -0.38 3.53 6.18
C SER A 250 -0.04 4.96 6.60
N GLY A 251 -0.55 5.93 5.85
CA GLY A 251 -0.35 7.35 6.10
C GLY A 251 -1.49 8.20 5.58
N GLY A 252 -1.46 9.49 5.93
CA GLY A 252 -2.40 10.48 5.40
C GLY A 252 -2.10 10.84 3.94
N ARG A 253 -3.10 11.37 3.26
CA ARG A 253 -3.05 11.79 1.86
C ARG A 253 -3.39 13.27 1.67
N ASN A 254 -3.36 14.05 2.75
CA ASN A 254 -3.57 15.49 2.70
C ASN A 254 -2.30 16.21 2.27
N ASN A 255 -2.46 17.32 1.54
CA ASN A 255 -1.37 18.24 1.28
C ASN A 255 -1.40 19.42 2.27
N PRO A 256 -0.45 19.53 3.22
CA PRO A 256 -0.40 20.64 4.16
C PRO A 256 0.07 21.97 3.52
N PHE A 257 0.56 21.94 2.28
CA PHE A 257 1.10 23.11 1.58
C PHE A 257 0.10 23.81 0.67
N GLY A 258 -1.10 23.25 0.49
CA GLY A 258 -2.14 23.78 -0.39
C GLY A 258 -2.16 23.11 -1.77
N ALA A 259 -3.19 23.39 -2.56
CA ALA A 259 -3.24 23.06 -3.98
C ALA A 259 -2.57 24.21 -4.74
N GLU A 260 -1.35 24.02 -5.22
CA GLU A 260 -0.78 24.83 -6.29
C GLU A 260 -0.78 23.99 -7.56
#